data_AF-A0A1V5FLZ3-F1
#
_entry.id   AF-A0A1V5FLZ3-F1
#
_cell.length_a   1.000
_cell.length_b   1.000
_cell.length_c   1.000
_cell.angle_alpha   90.00
_cell.angle_beta   90.00
_cell.angle_gamma   90.00
#
_symmetry.space_group_name_H-M   'P 1'
#
loop_
_entity.id
_entity.type
_entity.pdbx_description
1 polymer ?
#
loop_
_entity_poly.entity_id
_entity_poly.type
_entity_poly.pdbx_seq_one_letter_code
_entity_poly.pdbx_strand_id
1 'polypeptide(L)' 'MQGEEDEIVDANAVFEWIDQLDVSPQLVRMPETSHFFHRRLMDLRGAIKNGMREYLPAPRHQA' A
#
# COMPACT_ATOMS: atom_id res chain seq x y z
N MET A 1 1.84 -0.98 0.91
CA MET A 1 1.93 -0.53 -0.50
C MET A 1 3.39 -0.59 -0.88
N GLN A 2 3.76 -1.20 -2.00
CA GLN A 2 5.15 -1.25 -2.47
C GLN A 2 5.19 -1.11 -3.99
N GLY A 3 6.08 -0.24 -4.48
CA GLY A 3 6.40 -0.14 -5.91
C GLY A 3 7.29 -1.32 -6.34
N GLU A 4 6.98 -1.96 -7.46
CA GLU A 4 7.76 -3.10 -7.95
C GLU A 4 9.08 -2.70 -8.62
N GLU A 5 9.20 -1.44 -9.05
CA GLU A 5 10.40 -0.87 -9.65
C GLU A 5 11.09 0.12 -8.70
N ASP A 6 10.91 -0.09 -7.39
CA ASP A 6 11.57 0.70 -6.36
C ASP A 6 13.10 0.53 -6.46
N GLU A 7 13.77 1.64 -6.76
CA GLU A 7 15.21 1.73 -6.99
C GLU A 7 16.03 1.94 -5.71
N ILE A 8 15.35 2.21 -4.59
CA ILE A 8 15.97 2.50 -3.29
C ILE A 8 15.79 1.33 -2.32
N VAL A 9 14.61 0.70 -2.33
CA VAL A 9 14.24 -0.43 -1.49
C VAL A 9 13.92 -1.62 -2.38
N ASP A 10 14.66 -2.72 -2.24
CA ASP A 10 14.40 -3.95 -2.99
C ASP A 10 13.00 -4.50 -2.68
N ALA A 11 12.12 -4.43 -3.68
CA ALA A 11 10.74 -4.88 -3.56
C ALA A 11 10.63 -6.37 -3.20
N ASN A 12 11.52 -7.21 -3.71
CA ASN A 12 11.49 -8.64 -3.42
C ASN A 12 11.86 -8.91 -1.96
N ALA A 13 12.84 -8.20 -1.42
CA ALA A 13 13.19 -8.30 0.00
C ALA A 13 12.01 -7.89 0.91
N VAL A 14 11.21 -6.91 0.50
CA VAL A 14 9.98 -6.53 1.23
C VAL A 14 8.94 -7.67 1.18
N PHE A 15 8.76 -8.32 0.03
CA PHE A 15 7.81 -9.42 -0.12
C PHE A 15 8.23 -10.64 0.70
N GLU A 16 9.50 -11.02 0.61
CA GLU A 16 10.07 -12.13 1.39
C GLU A 16 9.99 -11.88 2.89
N TRP A 17 10.17 -10.64 3.34
CA TRP A 17 9.98 -10.28 4.74
C TRP A 17 8.51 -10.38 5.18
N ILE A 18 7.57 -9.91 4.35
CA ILE A 18 6.14 -10.00 4.64
C ILE A 18 5.67 -11.46 4.76
N ASP A 19 6.21 -12.35 3.92
CA ASP A 19 5.89 -13.79 3.94
C ASP A 19 6.36 -14.49 5.23
N GLN A 20 7.25 -13.87 6.00
CA GLN A 20 7.74 -14.38 7.30
C GLN A 20 6.92 -13.90 8.49
N LEU A 21 5.94 -13.01 8.30
CA LEU A 21 5.12 -12.47 9.39
C LEU A 21 4.01 -13.45 9.79
N ASP A 22 3.88 -13.74 11.09
CA ASP A 22 2.79 -14.57 11.63
C ASP A 22 1.39 -14.04 11.25
N VAL A 23 1.27 -12.71 11.16
CA VAL A 23 0.07 -12.03 10.66
C VAL A 23 0.46 -11.27 9.40
N SER A 24 0.09 -11.82 8.26
CA SER A 24 0.39 -11.21 6.97
C SER A 24 -0.43 -9.91 6.80
N PRO A 25 0.22 -8.74 6.64
CA PRO A 25 -0.47 -7.49 6.37
C PRO A 25 -1.09 -7.50 4.96
N GLN A 26 -2.09 -6.64 4.73
CA GLN A 26 -2.57 -6.41 3.38
C GLN A 26 -1.49 -5.70 2.54
N LEU A 27 -0.85 -6.45 1.66
CA LEU A 27 0.11 -5.92 0.70
C LEU A 27 -0.58 -5.56 -0.62
N VAL A 28 -0.27 -4.37 -1.11
CA VAL A 28 -0.61 -3.94 -2.47
C VAL A 28 0.70 -3.69 -3.20
N ARG A 29 0.94 -4.48 -4.25
CA ARG A 29 2.07 -4.35 -5.17
C ARG A 29 1.65 -3.42 -6.31
N MET A 30 2.49 -2.44 -6.63
CA MET A 30 2.21 -1.43 -7.65
C MET A 30 3.21 -1.62 -8.81
N PRO A 31 2.77 -2.22 -9.94
CA PRO A 31 3.61 -2.39 -11.12
C PRO A 31 4.08 -1.05 -11.67
N GLU A 32 5.23 -1.04 -12.36
CA GLU A 32 5.77 0.16 -13.05
C GLU A 32 5.80 1.41 -12.15
N THR A 33 6.17 1.21 -10.87
CA THR A 33 6.13 2.24 -9.84
C THR A 33 7.45 2.23 -9.07
N SER A 34 8.14 3.37 -9.11
CA SER A 34 9.39 3.63 -8.39
C SER A 34 9.16 4.08 -6.94
N HIS A 35 10.24 4.26 -6.19
CA HIS A 35 10.21 4.55 -4.75
C HIS A 35 9.27 5.70 -4.35
N PHE A 36 9.30 6.78 -5.13
CA PHE A 36 8.52 8.00 -4.85
C PHE A 36 7.13 7.99 -5.48
N PHE A 37 6.70 6.88 -6.10
CA PHE A 37 5.40 6.78 -6.76
C PHE A 37 5.20 7.87 -7.82
N HIS A 38 6.26 8.25 -8.54
CA HIS A 38 6.21 9.29 -9.57
C HIS A 38 5.07 9.01 -10.56
N ARG A 39 4.18 9.99 -10.75
CA ARG A 39 2.97 9.90 -11.60
C ARG A 39 1.93 8.85 -11.17
N ARG A 40 2.12 8.17 -10.04
CA ARG A 40 1.23 7.13 -9.47
C ARG A 40 0.56 7.54 -8.16
N LEU A 41 0.68 8.81 -7.76
CA LEU A 41 0.11 9.33 -6.50
C LEU A 41 -1.41 9.19 -6.41
N MET A 42 -2.12 9.27 -7.54
CA MET A 42 -3.57 9.10 -7.57
C MET A 42 -3.99 7.66 -7.33
N ASP A 43 -3.23 6.71 -7.89
CA ASP A 43 -3.37 5.27 -7.64
C ASP A 43 -3.07 4.95 -6.17
N LEU A 44 -1.96 5.48 -5.64
CA LEU A 44 -1.57 5.34 -4.23
C LEU A 44 -2.68 5.84 -3.30
N ARG A 45 -3.20 7.05 -3.56
CA ARG A 45 -4.33 7.61 -2.80
C ARG A 45 -5.56 6.70 -2.84
N GLY A 46 -5.89 6.15 -4.02
CA GLY A 46 -7.00 5.22 -4.19
C GLY A 46 -6.81 3.95 -3.35
N ALA A 47 -5.62 3.37 -3.42
CA ALA A 47 -5.26 2.16 -2.69
C ALA A 47 -5.35 2.37 -1.16
N ILE A 48 -4.82 3.49 -0.64
CA ILE A 48 -4.91 3.83 0.78
C ILE A 48 -6.37 4.02 1.20
N LYS A 49 -7.15 4.81 0.44
CA LYS A 49 -8.57 5.05 0.77
C LYS A 49 -9.36 3.76 0.82
N ASN A 50 -9.11 2.83 -0.12
CA ASN A 50 -9.81 1.56 -0.17
C ASN A 50 -9.39 0.63 0.98
N GLY A 51 -8.09 0.50 1.26
CA GLY A 51 -7.59 -0.34 2.35
C GLY A 51 -8.03 0.13 3.74
N MET A 52 -8.29 1.43 3.92
CA MET A 52 -8.71 1.98 5.21
C MET A 52 -10.21 1.90 5.48
N ARG A 53 -11.06 1.60 4.48
CA ARG A 53 -12.53 1.72 4.63
C ARG A 53 -13.09 0.93 5.81
N GLU A 54 -12.59 -0.29 6.01
CA GLU A 54 -13.06 -1.21 7.06
C GLU A 54 -12.62 -0.76 8.46
N TYR A 55 -11.60 0.10 8.54
CA TYR A 55 -11.04 0.60 9.79
C TYR A 55 -11.60 1.98 10.18
N LEU A 56 -12.43 2.59 9.34
CA LEU A 56 -13.04 3.88 9.65
C LEU A 56 -14.11 3.72 10.73
N PRO A 57 -14.20 4.65 11.70
CA PRO A 57 -15.30 4.68 12.64
C PRO A 57 -16.62 4.93 11.91
N ALA A 58 -17.74 4.59 12.56
CA ALA A 58 -19.07 4.90 12.04
C ALA A 58 -19.17 6.39 11.64
N PRO A 59 -19.85 6.71 10.53
CA PRO A 59 -20.02 8.09 10.10
C PRO A 59 -20.59 8.92 11.24
N ARG A 60 -19.97 10.07 11.52
CA ARG A 60 -20.58 11.04 12.41
C ARG A 60 -21.89 11.48 11.75
N HIS A 61 -23.02 11.19 12.40
CA HIS A 61 -24.29 11.76 12.01
C HIS A 61 -24.12 13.28 11.95
N GLN A 62 -24.28 13.86 10.77
CA GLN A 62 -24.32 15.32 10.62
C GLN A 62 -25.66 15.78 11.22
N ALA A 63 -25.60 16.65 12.22
CA ALA A 63 -26.75 17.37 12.77
C ALA A 63 -27.23 18.44 11.79
#